data_AF-A0A6G1GW95-F1
#
_entry.id   AF-A0A6G1GW95-F1
#
_cell.length_a   1.000
_cell.length_b   1.000
_cell.length_c   1.000
_cell.angle_alpha   90.00
_cell.angle_beta   90.00
_cell.angle_gamma   90.00
#
_symmetry.space_group_name_H-M   'P 1'
#
loop_
_entity.id
_entity.type
_entity.pdbx_description
1 polymer ?
#
loop_
_entity_poly.entity_id
_entity_poly.type
_entity_poly.pdbx_seq_one_letter_code
_entity_poly.pdbx_strand_id
1 'polypeptide(L)'
;MMAAAADNSPLNKIPPDIEKHRQLCFALDTPVQFTTAVFEKYWPFVDNVWSMHQRHHEPAQNGIKKEYGACRLYRRANRAHAAKRAKKQREGTGTCPAKFRVTVYPDGLRVLERNGDEKHSHTLDYIDSIKRCSFLRSMPLDNFFKGWEAAGIMAYLRDNSHTPDGRDILKDAGGLYLTRKEVLNVIQGAVKKAHKGQDLTTVKTNTNHSPYAATKAATHSHSPTRKIS
;
A
#
# COMPACT_ATOMS: atom_id res chain seq x y z
N MET A 1 -19.62 -21.98 -8.03
CA MET A 1 -18.14 -22.06 -8.02
C MET A 1 -17.42 -20.77 -7.59
N MET A 2 -18.05 -19.59 -7.52
CA MET A 2 -17.37 -18.34 -7.09
C MET A 2 -17.04 -18.25 -5.58
N ALA A 3 -17.80 -18.92 -4.70
CA ALA A 3 -17.56 -18.86 -3.26
C ALA A 3 -16.16 -19.39 -2.86
N ALA A 4 -15.67 -20.46 -3.50
CA ALA A 4 -14.35 -21.04 -3.20
C ALA A 4 -13.16 -20.19 -3.71
N ALA A 5 -13.39 -19.25 -4.64
CA ALA A 5 -12.33 -18.37 -5.12
C ALA A 5 -12.07 -17.19 -4.16
N ALA A 6 -13.08 -16.76 -3.40
CA ALA A 6 -12.96 -15.65 -2.47
C ALA A 6 -12.02 -15.96 -1.29
N ASP A 7 -11.96 -17.21 -0.82
CA ASP A 7 -11.19 -17.61 0.38
C ASP A 7 -9.68 -17.33 0.26
N ASN A 8 -9.12 -17.44 -0.94
CA ASN A 8 -7.70 -17.18 -1.22
C ASN A 8 -7.41 -15.77 -1.73
N SER A 9 -8.40 -14.87 -1.66
CA SER A 9 -8.22 -13.49 -2.10
C SER A 9 -7.15 -12.76 -1.28
N PRO A 10 -6.30 -11.93 -1.90
CA PRO A 10 -5.40 -11.08 -1.14
C PRO A 10 -6.13 -10.03 -0.30
N LEU A 11 -7.42 -9.74 -0.57
CA LEU A 11 -8.23 -8.88 0.29
C LEU A 11 -8.43 -9.49 1.69
N ASN A 12 -8.45 -10.83 1.81
CA ASN A 12 -8.56 -11.53 3.10
C ASN A 12 -7.27 -11.42 3.94
N LYS A 13 -6.16 -11.01 3.32
CA LYS A 13 -4.90 -10.74 4.04
C LYS A 13 -4.93 -9.38 4.74
N ILE A 14 -5.90 -8.52 4.41
CA ILE A 14 -6.08 -7.22 5.05
C ILE A 14 -6.74 -7.44 6.42
N PRO A 15 -6.11 -7.01 7.53
CA PRO A 15 -6.72 -7.14 8.85
C PRO A 15 -8.06 -6.39 8.94
N PRO A 16 -9.09 -6.94 9.60
CA PRO A 16 -10.40 -6.28 9.72
C PRO A 16 -10.38 -4.92 10.44
N ASP A 17 -9.34 -4.68 11.24
CA ASP A 17 -9.09 -3.47 12.03
C ASP A 17 -7.99 -2.58 11.42
N ILE A 18 -7.72 -2.74 10.13
CA ILE A 18 -6.59 -2.07 9.47
C ILE A 18 -6.71 -0.55 9.52
N GLU A 19 -7.92 0.01 9.36
CA GLU A 19 -8.12 1.46 9.40
C GLU A 19 -7.64 2.04 10.73
N LYS A 20 -8.06 1.44 11.84
CA LYS A 20 -7.65 1.84 13.20
C LYS A 20 -6.14 1.76 13.37
N HIS A 21 -5.51 0.68 12.93
CA HIS A 21 -4.06 0.52 13.03
C HIS A 21 -3.31 1.55 12.20
N ARG A 22 -3.78 1.84 10.98
CA ARG A 22 -3.17 2.88 10.14
C ARG A 22 -3.31 4.26 10.77
N GLN A 23 -4.46 4.59 11.35
CA GLN A 23 -4.67 5.83 12.08
C GLN A 23 -3.76 5.94 13.31
N LEU A 24 -3.63 4.88 14.11
CA LEU A 24 -2.73 4.85 15.28
C LEU A 24 -1.26 5.06 14.88
N CYS A 25 -0.78 4.33 13.87
CA CYS A 25 0.59 4.45 13.36
C CYS A 25 0.86 5.77 12.63
N PHE A 26 -0.17 6.41 12.09
CA PHE A 26 -0.09 7.74 11.49
C PHE A 26 -0.01 8.81 12.57
N ALA A 27 -0.94 8.77 13.53
CA ALA A 27 -1.02 9.75 14.59
C ALA A 27 0.22 9.69 15.49
N LEU A 28 0.57 8.51 16.02
CA LEU A 28 1.59 8.33 17.07
C LEU A 28 1.42 9.31 18.24
N ASP A 29 0.19 9.54 18.67
CA ASP A 29 -0.10 10.33 19.88
C ASP A 29 0.34 9.58 21.15
N THR A 30 0.34 8.25 21.11
CA THR A 30 0.95 7.38 22.12
C THR A 30 1.89 6.38 21.44
N PRO A 31 2.95 5.91 22.13
CA PRO A 31 3.78 4.82 21.63
C PRO A 31 2.93 3.59 21.31
N VAL A 32 3.20 2.95 20.17
CA VAL A 32 2.52 1.73 19.73
C VAL A 32 3.51 0.58 19.84
N GLN A 33 3.09 -0.48 20.53
CA GLN A 33 3.91 -1.67 20.76
C GLN A 33 3.49 -2.78 19.80
N PHE A 34 4.48 -3.47 19.24
CA PHE A 34 4.29 -4.58 18.33
C PHE A 34 5.21 -5.72 18.72
N THR A 35 4.71 -6.96 18.64
CA THR A 35 5.61 -8.11 18.44
C THR A 35 6.18 -8.06 17.02
N THR A 36 7.26 -8.79 16.74
CA THR A 36 7.82 -8.90 15.38
C THR A 36 6.77 -9.30 14.35
N ALA A 37 5.95 -10.32 14.64
CA ALA A 37 4.93 -10.80 13.72
C ALA A 37 3.84 -9.75 13.43
N VAL A 38 3.39 -9.00 14.45
CA VAL A 38 2.39 -7.94 14.25
C VAL A 38 3.00 -6.77 13.47
N PHE A 39 4.25 -6.40 13.76
CA PHE A 39 4.94 -5.35 13.02
C PHE A 39 5.04 -5.71 11.53
N GLU A 40 5.49 -6.91 11.20
CA GLU A 40 5.60 -7.38 9.80
C GLU A 40 4.25 -7.47 9.09
N LYS A 41 3.18 -7.79 9.83
CA LYS A 41 1.81 -7.84 9.31
C LYS A 41 1.25 -6.45 9.00
N TYR A 42 1.40 -5.47 9.89
CA TYR A 42 0.75 -4.16 9.75
C TYR A 42 1.62 -3.09 9.08
N TRP A 43 2.95 -3.17 9.22
CA TRP A 43 3.87 -2.17 8.65
C TRP A 43 3.71 -1.95 7.13
N PRO A 44 3.50 -2.99 6.29
CA PRO A 44 3.29 -2.82 4.86
C PRO A 44 2.10 -1.94 4.45
N PHE A 45 1.19 -1.63 5.39
CA PHE A 45 0.03 -0.77 5.17
C PHE A 45 0.27 0.71 5.55
N VAL A 46 1.39 1.01 6.23
CA VAL A 46 1.72 2.35 6.75
C VAL A 46 3.09 2.86 6.28
N ASP A 47 3.90 2.02 5.63
CA ASP A 47 5.24 2.35 5.15
C ASP A 47 5.30 3.39 4.00
N ASN A 48 4.14 3.81 3.49
CA ASN A 48 4.04 4.99 2.62
C ASN A 48 4.14 6.30 3.40
N VAL A 49 3.72 6.31 4.66
CA VAL A 49 3.76 7.48 5.56
C VAL A 49 5.18 7.74 6.04
N TRP A 50 5.90 6.69 6.41
CA TRP A 50 7.17 6.76 7.12
C TRP A 50 8.35 6.33 6.24
N SER A 51 9.48 7.02 6.40
CA SER A 51 10.77 6.68 5.80
C SER A 51 11.80 6.47 6.89
N MET A 52 12.36 5.26 6.96
CA MET A 52 13.53 4.99 7.80
C MET A 52 14.76 5.72 7.26
N HIS A 53 15.57 6.29 8.15
CA HIS A 53 16.88 6.79 7.80
C HIS A 53 17.82 5.61 7.53
N GLN A 54 18.64 5.71 6.48
CA GLN A 54 19.59 4.65 6.10
C GLN A 54 20.76 4.48 7.08
N ARG A 55 20.85 5.32 8.12
CA ARG A 55 21.91 5.23 9.12
C ARG A 55 21.52 4.18 10.14
N HIS A 56 22.23 3.06 10.09
CA HIS A 56 22.18 2.08 11.16
C HIS A 56 23.02 2.58 12.33
N HIS A 57 22.39 2.69 13.49
CA HIS A 57 23.10 2.86 14.74
C HIS A 57 23.47 1.47 15.24
N GLU A 58 24.70 1.31 15.73
CA GLU A 58 25.08 0.08 16.42
C GLU A 58 24.15 -0.15 17.62
N PRO A 59 23.78 -1.41 17.92
CA PRO A 59 23.02 -1.72 19.12
C PRO A 59 23.74 -1.19 20.34
N ALA A 60 22.99 -0.69 21.32
CA ALA A 60 23.57 -0.39 22.63
C ALA A 60 24.09 -1.70 23.27
N GLN A 61 24.99 -1.60 24.25
CA GLN A 61 25.59 -2.76 24.92
C GLN A 61 24.59 -3.76 25.51
N ASN A 62 23.33 -3.34 25.72
CA ASN A 62 22.23 -4.15 26.20
C ASN A 62 21.42 -4.86 25.08
N GLY A 63 21.89 -4.84 23.83
CA GLY A 63 21.20 -5.45 22.69
C GLY A 63 19.99 -4.66 22.16
N ILE A 64 19.70 -3.47 22.71
CA ILE A 64 18.60 -2.62 22.23
C ILE A 64 19.05 -1.84 21.00
N LYS A 65 18.28 -1.94 19.91
CA LYS A 65 18.51 -1.21 18.66
C LYS A 65 17.50 -0.08 18.50
N LYS A 66 17.96 1.10 18.08
CA LYS A 66 17.10 2.25 17.78
C LYS A 66 17.21 2.62 16.30
N GLU A 67 16.09 2.58 15.60
CA GLU A 67 15.96 2.98 14.20
C GLU A 67 15.17 4.29 14.14
N TYR A 68 15.72 5.27 13.45
CA TYR A 68 15.10 6.59 13.34
C TYR A 68 14.57 6.82 11.93
N GLY A 69 13.50 7.57 11.82
CA GLY A 69 12.99 8.00 10.54
C GLY A 69 12.18 9.28 10.63
N ALA A 70 11.62 9.66 9.48
CA ALA A 70 10.75 10.81 9.36
C ALA A 70 9.60 10.51 8.40
N CYS A 71 8.60 11.39 8.39
CA CYS A 71 7.56 11.34 7.39
C CYS A 71 8.16 11.31 5.97
N ARG A 72 7.53 10.60 5.04
CA ARG A 72 7.90 10.56 3.62
C ARG A 72 7.94 11.93 2.97
N LEU A 73 7.13 12.86 3.47
CA LEU A 73 7.07 14.25 3.03
C LEU A 73 8.00 15.18 3.84
N TYR A 74 8.78 14.63 4.77
CA TYR A 74 9.84 15.37 5.42
C TYR A 74 10.90 15.75 4.38
N ARG A 75 11.25 17.03 4.33
CA ARG A 75 12.41 17.54 3.63
C ARG A 75 13.23 18.32 4.63
N ARG A 76 14.53 18.02 4.74
CA ARG A 76 15.46 18.99 5.30
C ARG A 76 15.46 20.18 4.35
N ALA A 77 15.21 21.38 4.85
CA ALA A 77 15.50 22.58 4.09
C ALA A 77 16.98 22.48 3.69
N ASN A 78 17.26 22.23 2.42
CA ASN A 78 18.63 22.28 1.93
C ASN A 78 19.07 23.74 2.09
N ARG A 79 19.86 24.03 3.13
CA ARG A 79 20.68 25.22 3.17
C ARG A 79 21.64 25.11 1.97
N ALA A 80 21.45 26.03 1.02
CA ALA A 80 22.33 26.35 -0.10
C ALA A 80 22.53 25.26 -1.19
N HIS A 81 22.57 25.76 -2.44
CA HIS A 81 22.94 25.08 -3.69
C HIS A 81 21.87 24.21 -4.37
N ALA A 82 21.05 24.86 -5.21
CA ALA A 82 20.46 24.22 -6.38
C ALA A 82 20.39 25.20 -7.56
N ALA A 83 21.55 25.67 -8.01
CA ALA A 83 21.72 25.91 -9.44
C ALA A 83 21.80 24.54 -10.12
N LYS A 84 21.01 24.36 -11.18
CA LYS A 84 20.98 23.25 -12.16
C LYS A 84 20.02 22.08 -11.87
N ARG A 85 19.03 22.01 -12.77
CA ARG A 85 17.96 21.01 -12.97
C ARG A 85 16.77 21.08 -12.00
N ALA A 86 15.88 22.03 -12.29
CA ALA A 86 14.48 21.98 -11.87
C ALA A 86 13.78 20.78 -12.52
N LYS A 87 13.99 19.57 -11.95
CA LYS A 87 13.14 18.42 -12.23
C LYS A 87 11.76 18.78 -11.68
N LYS A 88 10.77 18.92 -12.57
CA LYS A 88 9.34 19.25 -12.30
C LYS A 88 8.99 18.99 -10.83
N GLN A 89 8.98 20.06 -10.04
CA GLN A 89 8.62 20.03 -8.63
C GLN A 89 7.26 19.36 -8.54
N ARG A 90 7.18 18.17 -7.93
CA ARG A 90 5.89 17.53 -7.67
C ARG A 90 5.18 18.42 -6.66
N GLU A 91 4.11 19.09 -7.09
CA GLU A 91 3.21 19.84 -6.21
C GLU A 91 2.89 19.01 -4.96
N GLY A 92 2.96 19.65 -3.80
CA GLY A 92 2.58 19.01 -2.54
C GLY A 92 3.66 18.21 -1.80
N THR A 93 4.89 18.11 -2.33
CA THR A 93 6.00 17.51 -1.56
C THR A 93 6.80 18.54 -0.78
N GLY A 94 6.71 18.48 0.55
CA GLY A 94 7.81 18.88 1.42
C GLY A 94 7.48 19.96 2.44
N THR A 95 7.23 19.53 3.68
CA THR A 95 7.37 20.33 4.93
C THR A 95 7.02 19.50 6.17
N CYS A 96 6.38 18.33 6.02
CA CYS A 96 5.87 17.59 7.17
C CYS A 96 6.97 17.35 8.22
N PRO A 97 6.84 17.89 9.44
CA PRO A 97 7.91 17.91 10.42
C PRO A 97 8.01 16.60 11.23
N ALA A 98 6.96 15.77 11.18
CA ALA A 98 6.85 14.53 11.94
C ALA A 98 8.06 13.58 11.75
N LYS A 99 8.61 13.18 12.89
CA LYS A 99 9.71 12.21 13.02
C LYS A 99 9.30 11.08 13.94
N PHE A 100 9.91 9.92 13.76
CA PHE A 100 9.62 8.76 14.58
C PHE A 100 10.89 7.98 14.92
N ARG A 101 10.77 7.11 15.92
CA ARG A 101 11.76 6.11 16.29
C ARG A 101 11.07 4.75 16.41
N VAL A 102 11.76 3.70 16.01
CA VAL A 102 11.44 2.32 16.37
C VAL A 102 12.54 1.82 17.29
N THR A 103 12.17 1.43 18.50
CA THR A 103 13.06 0.76 19.45
C THR A 103 12.80 -0.73 19.37
N VAL A 104 13.83 -1.52 19.07
CA VAL A 104 13.77 -2.98 18.96
C VAL A 104 14.50 -3.57 20.16
N TYR A 105 13.78 -4.34 20.96
CA TYR A 105 14.28 -5.01 22.14
C TYR A 105 14.80 -6.43 21.80
N PRO A 106 15.68 -7.03 22.63
CA PRO A 106 16.24 -8.35 22.38
C PRO A 106 15.20 -9.49 22.25
N ASP A 107 14.05 -9.35 22.89
CA ASP A 107 12.92 -10.29 22.83
C ASP A 107 12.07 -10.12 21.55
N GLY A 108 12.43 -9.18 20.67
CA GLY A 108 11.71 -8.88 19.44
C GLY A 108 10.54 -7.90 19.62
N LEU A 109 10.31 -7.37 20.83
CA LEU A 109 9.36 -6.29 21.03
C LEU A 109 9.83 -5.04 20.26
N ARG A 110 8.90 -4.40 19.55
CA ARG A 110 9.13 -3.18 18.78
C ARG A 110 8.22 -2.09 19.30
N VAL A 111 8.81 -0.98 19.71
CA VAL A 111 8.07 0.22 20.16
C VAL A 111 8.24 1.29 19.11
N LEU A 112 7.14 1.62 18.43
CA LEU A 112 7.05 2.72 17.47
C LEU A 112 6.52 3.96 18.18
N GLU A 113 7.28 5.05 18.15
CA GLU A 113 6.94 6.27 18.86
C GLU A 113 7.33 7.52 18.08
N ARG A 114 6.67 8.63 18.39
CA ARG A 114 7.03 9.95 17.86
C ARG A 114 8.40 10.36 18.42
N ASN A 115 9.24 10.94 17.57
CA ASN A 115 10.55 11.46 17.95
C ASN A 115 10.52 13.00 17.90
N GLY A 116 10.17 13.62 19.03
CA GLY A 116 9.86 15.06 19.15
C GLY A 116 8.36 15.32 19.17
N ASP A 117 7.94 16.59 19.27
CA ASP A 117 6.52 16.95 19.49
C ASP A 117 5.73 17.21 18.20
N GLU A 118 6.42 17.21 17.07
CA GLU A 118 5.86 17.64 15.79
C GLU A 118 4.88 16.60 15.20
N LYS A 119 3.64 17.04 14.93
CA LYS A 119 2.60 16.24 14.26
C LYS A 119 2.71 16.27 12.74
N HIS A 120 2.01 15.35 12.08
CA HIS A 120 1.88 15.43 10.63
C HIS A 120 1.17 16.73 10.24
N SER A 121 1.67 17.39 9.19
CA SER A 121 1.06 18.58 8.60
C SER A 121 0.09 18.24 7.46
N HIS A 122 -0.31 16.98 7.35
CA HIS A 122 -1.17 16.45 6.30
C HIS A 122 -2.06 15.36 6.87
N THR A 123 -3.02 14.88 6.09
CA THR A 123 -3.86 13.74 6.46
C THR A 123 -3.28 12.42 5.96
N LEU A 124 -3.78 11.31 6.50
CA LEU A 124 -3.49 9.97 5.99
C LEU A 124 -3.96 9.82 4.53
N ASP A 125 -5.15 10.33 4.21
CA ASP A 125 -5.71 10.32 2.85
C ASP A 125 -4.81 11.06 1.84
N TYR A 126 -4.26 12.21 2.23
CA TYR A 126 -3.36 12.97 1.36
C TYR A 126 -2.09 12.20 0.99
N ILE A 127 -1.43 11.56 1.96
CA ILE A 127 -0.23 10.76 1.66
C ILE A 127 -0.57 9.48 0.88
N ASP A 128 -1.75 8.91 1.11
CA ASP A 128 -2.27 7.81 0.31
C ASP A 128 -2.47 8.21 -1.15
N SER A 129 -2.84 9.47 -1.44
CA SER A 129 -2.95 9.97 -2.82
C SER A 129 -1.59 10.04 -3.53
N ILE A 130 -0.52 10.36 -2.78
CA ILE A 130 0.83 10.56 -3.31
C ILE A 130 1.60 9.24 -3.45
N LYS A 131 1.48 8.34 -2.47
CA LYS A 131 2.30 7.13 -2.37
C LYS A 131 1.49 5.95 -1.87
N ARG A 132 1.47 4.86 -2.66
CA ARG A 132 0.92 3.56 -2.24
C ARG A 132 1.88 2.86 -1.28
N CYS A 133 1.30 2.30 -0.21
CA CYS A 133 1.98 1.42 0.73
C CYS A 133 2.43 0.13 0.04
N SER A 134 3.40 -0.57 0.64
CA SER A 134 4.00 -1.75 0.01
C SER A 134 3.01 -2.89 -0.18
N PHE A 135 2.02 -3.04 0.72
CA PHE A 135 0.95 -4.03 0.55
C PHE A 135 0.20 -3.83 -0.78
N LEU A 136 -0.28 -2.61 -1.05
CA LEU A 136 -1.01 -2.32 -2.28
C LEU A 136 -0.16 -2.48 -3.55
N ARG A 137 1.17 -2.36 -3.42
CA ARG A 137 2.10 -2.54 -4.54
C ARG A 137 2.42 -4.00 -4.82
N SER A 138 2.37 -4.88 -3.82
CA SER A 138 2.60 -6.32 -3.99
C SER A 138 1.32 -7.07 -4.31
N MET A 139 0.17 -6.57 -3.85
CA MET A 139 -1.14 -7.22 -4.01
C MET A 139 -1.49 -7.61 -5.44
N PRO A 140 -1.27 -6.79 -6.50
CA PRO A 140 -1.54 -7.21 -7.87
C PRO A 140 -0.67 -8.36 -8.39
N LEU A 141 0.41 -8.69 -7.69
CA LEU A 141 1.33 -9.78 -8.02
C LEU A 141 0.98 -11.07 -7.27
N ASP A 142 -0.07 -11.06 -6.46
CA ASP A 142 -0.53 -12.25 -5.76
C ASP A 142 -0.89 -13.36 -6.74
N ASN A 143 -0.61 -14.62 -6.37
CA ASN A 143 -0.92 -15.78 -7.18
C ASN A 143 -2.41 -15.85 -7.57
N PHE A 144 -3.30 -15.31 -6.73
CA PHE A 144 -4.72 -15.17 -7.03
C PHE A 144 -5.00 -14.43 -8.35
N PHE A 145 -4.22 -13.37 -8.64
CA PHE A 145 -4.38 -12.57 -9.85
C PHE A 145 -3.48 -13.03 -11.01
N LYS A 146 -2.84 -14.20 -10.90
CA LYS A 146 -1.97 -14.71 -11.95
C LYS A 146 -2.74 -14.87 -13.26
N GLY A 147 -2.23 -14.20 -14.31
CA GLY A 147 -2.85 -14.22 -15.65
C GLY A 147 -4.04 -13.27 -15.81
N TRP A 148 -4.44 -12.52 -14.79
CA TRP A 148 -5.51 -11.53 -14.89
C TRP A 148 -5.02 -10.23 -15.50
N GLU A 149 -5.87 -9.57 -16.28
CA GLU A 149 -5.62 -8.21 -16.73
C GLU A 149 -5.87 -7.17 -15.63
N ALA A 150 -5.15 -6.05 -15.71
CA ALA A 150 -5.29 -4.93 -14.76
C ALA A 150 -6.72 -4.40 -14.61
N ALA A 151 -7.55 -4.47 -15.66
CA ALA A 151 -8.96 -4.09 -15.59
C ALA A 151 -9.76 -5.02 -14.66
N GLY A 152 -9.60 -6.34 -14.83
CA GLY A 152 -10.29 -7.33 -14.02
C GLY A 152 -9.83 -7.33 -12.57
N ILE A 153 -8.53 -7.14 -12.33
CA ILE A 153 -7.98 -6.95 -10.98
C ILE A 153 -8.64 -5.74 -10.31
N MET A 154 -8.68 -4.58 -10.98
CA MET A 154 -9.32 -3.39 -10.42
C MET A 154 -10.81 -3.57 -10.19
N ALA A 155 -11.53 -4.22 -11.10
CA ALA A 155 -12.96 -4.51 -10.93
C ALA A 155 -13.20 -5.41 -9.70
N TYR A 156 -12.36 -6.41 -9.48
CA TYR A 156 -12.44 -7.28 -8.31
C TYR A 156 -12.15 -6.52 -7.02
N LEU A 157 -11.05 -5.75 -7.00
CA LEU A 157 -10.62 -5.02 -5.82
C LEU A 157 -11.62 -3.93 -5.38
N ARG A 158 -12.41 -3.39 -6.30
CA ARG A 158 -13.43 -2.37 -6.04
C ARG A 158 -14.81 -2.93 -5.73
N ASP A 159 -14.98 -4.24 -5.82
CA ASP A 159 -16.25 -4.85 -5.49
C ASP A 159 -16.32 -5.18 -4.00
N ASN A 160 -17.17 -4.43 -3.29
CA ASN A 160 -17.37 -4.62 -1.86
C ASN A 160 -18.27 -5.81 -1.53
N SER A 161 -18.85 -6.50 -2.53
CA SER A 161 -19.64 -7.72 -2.24
C SER A 161 -18.82 -8.88 -1.70
N HIS A 162 -17.48 -8.81 -1.80
CA HIS A 162 -16.57 -9.83 -1.25
C HIS A 162 -16.34 -9.68 0.25
N THR A 163 -16.73 -8.56 0.87
CA THR A 163 -16.56 -8.34 2.30
C THR A 163 -17.88 -8.64 3.03
N PRO A 164 -17.86 -9.43 4.14
CA PRO A 164 -19.08 -9.82 4.86
C PRO A 164 -19.95 -8.63 5.30
N ASP A 165 -19.32 -7.51 5.61
CA ASP A 165 -19.97 -6.31 6.14
C ASP A 165 -20.25 -5.24 5.07
N GLY A 166 -19.94 -5.50 3.79
CA GLY A 166 -19.99 -4.50 2.71
C GLY A 166 -19.01 -3.34 2.84
N ARG A 167 -18.05 -3.43 3.79
CA ARG A 167 -16.99 -2.44 4.01
C ARG A 167 -16.04 -2.40 2.82
N ASP A 168 -15.58 -1.19 2.49
CA ASP A 168 -14.52 -0.97 1.51
C ASP A 168 -13.15 -1.22 2.16
N ILE A 169 -12.83 -2.50 2.37
CA ILE A 169 -11.60 -2.93 3.03
C ILE A 169 -10.33 -2.47 2.27
N LEU A 170 -10.46 -2.24 0.96
CA LEU A 170 -9.40 -1.69 0.14
C LEU A 170 -9.14 -0.23 0.51
N LYS A 171 -10.20 0.59 0.66
CA LYS A 171 -10.10 1.98 1.11
C LYS A 171 -9.49 2.06 2.51
N ASP A 172 -9.93 1.21 3.44
CA ASP A 172 -9.41 1.15 4.81
C ASP A 172 -7.89 0.89 4.83
N ALA A 173 -7.41 0.05 3.91
CA ALA A 173 -5.99 -0.24 3.68
C ALA A 173 -5.21 0.86 2.92
N GLY A 174 -5.85 1.96 2.52
CA GLY A 174 -5.24 3.10 1.81
C GLY A 174 -5.31 2.99 0.29
N GLY A 175 -6.12 2.06 -0.22
CA GLY A 175 -6.26 1.76 -1.63
C GLY A 175 -7.21 2.67 -2.38
N LEU A 176 -7.76 3.72 -1.75
CA LEU A 176 -8.69 4.66 -2.39
C LEU A 176 -8.14 5.19 -3.72
N TYR A 177 -6.86 5.58 -3.74
CA TYR A 177 -6.22 6.15 -4.92
C TYR A 177 -5.57 5.12 -5.85
N LEU A 178 -5.68 3.81 -5.58
CA LEU A 178 -5.11 2.78 -6.46
C LEU A 178 -5.78 2.83 -7.84
N THR A 179 -4.96 3.02 -8.88
CA THR A 179 -5.43 3.14 -10.27
C THR A 179 -5.08 1.92 -11.12
N ARG A 180 -5.87 1.68 -12.19
CA ARG A 180 -5.58 0.66 -13.20
C ARG A 180 -4.17 0.81 -13.80
N LYS A 181 -3.73 2.05 -14.03
CA LYS A 181 -2.39 2.34 -14.58
C LYS A 181 -1.29 1.90 -13.63
N GLU A 182 -1.45 2.12 -12.32
CA GLU A 182 -0.49 1.66 -11.31
C GLU A 182 -0.41 0.13 -11.26
N VAL A 183 -1.57 -0.54 -11.27
CA VAL A 183 -1.65 -2.01 -11.34
C VAL A 183 -0.91 -2.54 -12.57
N LEU A 184 -1.17 -1.97 -13.74
CA LEU A 184 -0.49 -2.34 -14.98
C LEU A 184 1.03 -2.14 -14.90
N ASN A 185 1.48 -1.01 -14.34
CA ASN A 185 2.90 -0.72 -14.19
C ASN A 185 3.60 -1.69 -13.23
N VAL A 186 2.92 -2.10 -12.15
CA VAL A 186 3.43 -3.09 -11.20
C VAL A 186 3.62 -4.44 -11.89
N ILE A 187 2.61 -4.94 -12.60
CA ILE A 187 2.65 -6.21 -13.33
C ILE A 187 3.76 -6.18 -14.38
N GLN A 188 3.79 -5.14 -15.22
CA GLN A 188 4.82 -4.98 -16.24
C GLN A 188 6.23 -4.88 -15.63
N GLY A 189 6.38 -4.20 -14.49
CA GLY A 189 7.63 -4.13 -13.76
C GLY A 189 8.12 -5.49 -13.27
N ALA A 190 7.21 -6.34 -12.77
CA ALA A 190 7.52 -7.69 -12.35
C ALA A 190 7.93 -8.59 -13.52
N VAL A 191 7.19 -8.54 -14.64
CA VAL A 191 7.53 -9.28 -15.88
C VAL A 191 8.90 -8.86 -16.40
N LYS A 192 9.18 -7.55 -16.47
CA LYS A 192 10.50 -7.03 -16.87
C LYS A 192 11.63 -7.54 -15.98
N LYS A 193 11.38 -7.65 -14.68
CA LYS A 193 12.37 -8.15 -13.72
C LYS A 193 12.61 -9.66 -13.87
N ALA A 194 11.55 -10.44 -14.10
CA ALA A 194 11.63 -11.88 -14.29
C ALA A 194 12.31 -12.26 -15.62
N HIS A 195 12.06 -11.50 -16.68
CA HIS A 195 12.57 -11.73 -18.04
C HIS A 195 13.66 -10.74 -18.43
N LYS A 196 14.57 -10.45 -17.49
CA LYS A 196 15.62 -9.45 -17.72
C LYS A 196 16.53 -9.88 -18.87
N GLY A 197 16.56 -9.10 -19.96
CA GLY A 197 17.38 -9.36 -21.14
C GLY A 197 16.69 -10.15 -22.26
N GLN A 198 15.41 -10.50 -22.10
CA GLN A 198 14.59 -11.10 -23.16
C GLN A 198 13.70 -10.04 -23.84
N ASP A 199 13.38 -10.24 -25.12
CA ASP A 199 12.40 -9.39 -25.80
C ASP A 199 11.00 -9.65 -25.21
N LEU A 200 10.37 -8.59 -24.70
CA LEU A 200 9.08 -8.65 -24.03
C LEU A 200 7.90 -8.79 -24.99
N THR A 201 8.11 -8.64 -26.29
CA THR A 201 7.07 -8.83 -27.32
C THR A 201 6.68 -10.30 -27.45
N THR A 202 7.60 -11.24 -27.23
CA THR A 202 7.36 -12.69 -27.29
C THR A 202 6.75 -13.26 -26.01
N VAL A 203 6.89 -12.57 -24.88
CA VAL A 203 6.39 -13.01 -23.56
C VAL A 203 4.94 -12.59 -23.29
N LYS A 204 4.43 -11.56 -23.98
CA LYS A 204 3.10 -10.96 -23.73
C LYS A 204 1.90 -11.75 -24.28
N THR A 205 2.11 -12.90 -24.90
CA THR A 205 1.08 -13.63 -25.65
C THR A 205 0.05 -14.39 -24.79
N ASN A 206 0.15 -14.39 -23.46
CA ASN A 206 -0.75 -15.14 -22.56
C ASN A 206 -1.39 -14.30 -21.44
N THR A 207 -1.86 -13.07 -21.71
CA THR A 207 -2.80 -12.40 -20.81
C THR A 207 -4.23 -12.75 -21.22
N ASN A 208 -4.84 -13.69 -20.50
CA ASN A 208 -6.25 -14.04 -20.68
C ASN A 208 -7.15 -12.92 -20.15
N HIS A 209 -8.29 -12.70 -20.80
CA HIS A 209 -9.35 -11.85 -20.27
C HIS A 209 -9.73 -12.34 -18.87
N SER A 210 -9.75 -11.44 -17.88
CA SER A 210 -10.13 -11.81 -16.52
C SER A 210 -11.56 -12.38 -16.50
N PRO A 211 -11.79 -13.56 -15.92
CA PRO A 211 -13.12 -14.17 -15.86
C PRO A 211 -14.11 -13.32 -15.04
N TYR A 212 -13.59 -12.44 -14.19
CA TYR A 212 -14.36 -11.60 -13.28
C TYR A 212 -15.05 -10.42 -13.98
N ALA A 213 -14.32 -9.71 -14.85
CA ALA A 213 -14.89 -8.56 -15.57
C ALA A 213 -16.01 -8.99 -16.54
N ALA A 214 -15.85 -10.15 -17.18
CA ALA A 214 -16.84 -10.72 -18.10
C ALA A 214 -18.15 -11.11 -17.39
N THR A 215 -18.07 -11.67 -16.17
CA THR A 215 -19.26 -12.12 -15.42
C THR A 215 -20.05 -10.97 -14.78
N LYS A 216 -19.39 -9.91 -14.29
CA LYS A 216 -20.08 -8.70 -13.79
C LYS A 216 -20.77 -7.92 -14.91
N ALA A 217 -20.18 -7.86 -16.12
CA ALA A 217 -20.84 -7.24 -17.27
C ALA A 217 -22.13 -7.98 -17.68
N ALA A 218 -22.17 -9.31 -17.57
CA ALA A 218 -23.33 -10.13 -17.89
C ALA A 218 -24.48 -10.02 -16.86
N THR A 219 -24.18 -9.63 -15.61
CA THR A 219 -25.19 -9.50 -14.53
C THR A 219 -25.84 -8.12 -14.47
N HIS A 220 -25.23 -7.08 -15.06
CA HIS A 220 -25.84 -5.74 -15.19
C HIS A 220 -26.62 -5.51 -16.49
N SER A 221 -26.64 -6.46 -17.43
CA SER A 221 -27.39 -6.34 -18.69
C SER A 221 -28.82 -6.87 -18.65
N HIS A 222 -29.31 -7.37 -17.51
CA HIS A 222 -30.70 -7.80 -17.33
C HIS A 222 -31.46 -6.82 -16.41
N SER A 223 -31.77 -5.63 -16.93
CA SER A 223 -32.93 -4.87 -16.43
C SER A 223 -34.16 -5.32 -17.21
N PRO A 224 -35.23 -5.81 -16.56
CA PRO A 224 -36.45 -6.17 -17.27
C PRO A 224 -37.14 -4.89 -17.74
N THR A 225 -37.28 -4.75 -19.05
CA THR A 225 -38.17 -3.78 -19.67
C THR A 225 -39.58 -3.99 -19.13
N ARG A 226 -40.03 -3.05 -18.30
CA ARG A 226 -41.41 -2.95 -17.82
C ARG A 226 -42.30 -2.70 -19.04
N LYS A 227 -42.97 -3.74 -19.54
CA LYS A 227 -44.07 -3.56 -20.50
C LYS A 227 -45.22 -2.89 -19.75
N ILE A 228 -45.52 -1.66 -20.16
CA ILE A 228 -46.76 -0.97 -19.82
C ILE A 228 -47.75 -1.39 -20.91
N SER A 229 -48.78 -2.14 -20.53
CA SER A 229 -50.07 -2.28 -21.24
C SER A 229 -51.10 -2.73 -20.21
#